data_AF-A0A1C6AVJ8-F1
#
_entry.id   AF-A0A1C6AVJ8-F1
#
_cell.length_a   1.000
_cell.length_b   1.000
_cell.length_c   1.000
_cell.angle_alpha   90.00
_cell.angle_beta   90.00
_cell.angle_gamma   90.00
#
_symmetry.space_group_name_H-M   'P 1'
#
loop_
_entity.id
_entity.type
_entity.pdbx_description
1 polymer ?
#
loop_
_entity_poly.entity_id
_entity_poly.type
_entity_poly.pdbx_seq_one_letter_code
_entity_poly.pdbx_strand_id
1 'polypeptide(L)'
;MGRTNIINITKGYLDKKGYNNISFDNGYGVIVFDKVKIFFYPGDEVLRITAIPTDRKYKIYKDLNIEGTVIGNVLLKYQPEKSNSELMYDIYEKYVTESNIDKVAMFLLNNANEIFEKVEV
;
A
#
# COMPACT_ATOMS: atom_id res chain seq x y z
N MET A 1 -11.78 -17.72 -0.66
CA MET A 1 -12.98 -16.91 -0.92
C MET A 1 -12.60 -16.09 -2.17
N GLY A 2 -13.08 -14.89 -2.48
CA GLY A 2 -12.62 -14.19 -3.69
C GLY A 2 -12.57 -12.67 -3.51
N ARG A 3 -12.26 -11.93 -4.59
CA ARG A 3 -12.12 -10.47 -4.61
C ARG A 3 -13.20 -9.70 -3.86
N THR A 4 -14.46 -10.13 -3.94
CA THR A 4 -15.59 -9.52 -3.22
C THR A 4 -15.38 -9.49 -1.71
N ASN A 5 -14.83 -10.56 -1.12
CA ASN A 5 -14.54 -10.62 0.31
C ASN A 5 -13.44 -9.62 0.70
N ILE A 6 -12.36 -9.56 -0.10
CA ILE A 6 -11.27 -8.61 0.11
C ILE A 6 -11.79 -7.16 0.02
N ILE A 7 -12.64 -6.85 -0.97
CA ILE A 7 -13.30 -5.54 -1.11
C ILE A 7 -14.09 -5.21 0.15
N ASN A 8 -14.95 -6.12 0.63
CA ASN A 8 -15.81 -5.87 1.78
C ASN A 8 -15.01 -5.59 3.06
N ILE A 9 -13.97 -6.38 3.34
CA ILE A 9 -13.11 -6.19 4.51
C ILE A 9 -12.34 -4.86 4.40
N THR A 10 -11.79 -4.57 3.22
CA THR A 10 -11.04 -3.32 2.98
C THR A 10 -11.95 -2.11 3.12
N LYS A 11 -13.16 -2.15 2.55
CA LYS A 11 -14.14 -1.07 2.68
C LYS A 11 -14.58 -0.89 4.13
N GLY A 12 -14.86 -1.98 4.86
CA GLY A 12 -15.20 -1.92 6.28
C GLY A 12 -14.10 -1.27 7.14
N TYR A 13 -12.84 -1.61 6.87
CA TYR A 13 -11.69 -0.94 7.48
C TYR A 13 -11.65 0.57 7.17
N LEU A 14 -11.77 0.93 5.89
CA LEU A 14 -11.70 2.32 5.42
C LEU A 14 -12.83 3.18 6.01
N ASP A 15 -14.05 2.65 6.01
CA ASP A 15 -15.22 3.33 6.56
C ASP A 15 -15.05 3.59 8.07
N LYS A 16 -14.52 2.61 8.83
CA LYS A 16 -14.20 2.78 10.27
C LYS A 16 -13.12 3.83 10.54
N LYS A 17 -12.23 4.07 9.57
CA LYS A 17 -11.22 5.13 9.62
C LYS A 17 -11.74 6.50 9.14
N GLY A 18 -13.00 6.57 8.70
CA GLY A 18 -13.64 7.80 8.22
C GLY A 18 -13.49 8.03 6.72
N TYR A 19 -12.96 7.08 5.95
CA TYR A 19 -12.75 7.19 4.49
C TYR A 19 -13.95 6.65 3.69
N ASN A 20 -15.15 7.11 4.04
CA ASN A 20 -16.43 6.52 3.61
C ASN A 20 -16.71 6.63 2.09
N ASN A 21 -16.01 7.54 1.40
CA ASN A 21 -16.24 7.86 -0.02
C ASN A 21 -15.36 7.06 -0.99
N ILE A 22 -14.60 6.07 -0.51
CA ILE A 22 -13.78 5.23 -1.37
C ILE A 22 -14.64 4.13 -2.00
N SER A 23 -14.61 4.10 -3.34
CA SER A 23 -15.13 3.01 -4.18
C SER A 23 -13.97 2.26 -4.85
N PHE A 24 -14.19 0.98 -5.15
CA PHE A 24 -13.25 0.11 -5.86
C PHE A 24 -13.68 -0.20 -7.30
N ASP A 25 -14.64 0.54 -7.86
CA ASP A 25 -15.16 0.33 -9.22
C ASP A 25 -14.06 0.45 -10.28
N ASN A 26 -13.08 1.34 -10.05
CA ASN A 26 -11.90 1.52 -10.89
C ASN A 26 -10.76 0.52 -10.57
N GLY A 27 -11.03 -0.50 -9.76
CA GLY A 27 -10.08 -1.54 -9.37
C GLY A 27 -9.19 -1.18 -8.17
N TYR A 28 -9.24 0.05 -7.66
CA TYR A 28 -8.47 0.47 -6.50
C TYR A 28 -9.14 1.61 -5.74
N GLY A 29 -8.77 1.74 -4.47
CA GLY A 29 -9.07 2.89 -3.62
C GLY A 29 -7.79 3.66 -3.30
N VAL A 30 -7.88 4.97 -3.06
CA VAL A 30 -6.72 5.80 -2.74
C VAL A 30 -7.02 6.74 -1.58
N ILE A 31 -6.07 6.88 -0.66
CA ILE A 31 -6.03 7.92 0.36
C ILE A 31 -4.78 8.76 0.12
N VAL A 32 -4.96 10.08 0.15
CA VAL A 32 -3.87 11.05 0.00
C VAL A 32 -3.59 11.66 1.37
N PHE A 33 -2.40 11.41 1.89
CA PHE A 33 -1.83 12.14 3.02
C PHE A 33 -0.88 13.21 2.48
N ASP A 34 -0.49 14.17 3.33
CA ASP A 34 0.34 15.33 2.94
C ASP A 34 1.58 14.93 2.11
N LYS A 35 2.29 13.88 2.55
CA LYS A 35 3.55 13.44 1.92
C LYS A 35 3.54 12.03 1.35
N VAL A 36 2.43 11.30 1.45
CA VAL A 36 2.34 9.90 1.02
C VAL A 36 0.95 9.63 0.47
N LYS A 37 0.87 8.95 -0.67
CA LYS A 37 -0.38 8.34 -1.17
C LYS A 37 -0.39 6.86 -0.85
N ILE A 38 -1.48 6.38 -0.25
CA ILE A 38 -1.72 4.96 -0.01
C ILE A 38 -2.81 4.47 -0.95
N PHE A 39 -2.52 3.43 -1.71
CA PHE A 39 -3.47 2.78 -2.60
C PHE A 39 -3.81 1.38 -2.09
N PHE A 40 -5.07 0.98 -2.30
CA PHE A 40 -5.59 -0.34 -1.96
C PHE A 40 -6.11 -0.99 -3.23
N TYR A 41 -5.48 -2.07 -3.66
CA TYR A 41 -5.80 -2.84 -4.86
C TYR A 41 -6.33 -4.23 -4.44
N PRO A 42 -7.65 -4.38 -4.25
CA PRO A 42 -8.25 -5.68 -3.96
C PRO A 42 -8.29 -6.55 -5.23
N GLY A 43 -7.44 -7.58 -5.27
CA GLY A 43 -7.42 -8.61 -6.30
C GLY A 43 -8.19 -9.88 -5.88
N ASP A 44 -8.04 -10.96 -6.66
CA ASP A 44 -8.72 -12.24 -6.38
C ASP A 44 -8.05 -13.02 -5.23
N GLU A 45 -6.72 -12.96 -5.12
CA GLU A 45 -5.94 -13.74 -4.16
C GLU A 45 -5.23 -12.90 -3.11
N VAL A 46 -5.08 -11.59 -3.35
CA VAL A 46 -4.34 -10.68 -2.49
C VAL A 46 -5.04 -9.33 -2.41
N LEU A 47 -4.92 -8.70 -1.24
CA LEU A 47 -5.01 -7.24 -1.14
C LEU A 47 -3.60 -6.68 -1.29
N ARG A 48 -3.37 -5.95 -2.38
CA ARG A 48 -2.13 -5.19 -2.52
C ARG A 48 -2.32 -3.79 -1.95
N ILE A 49 -1.49 -3.41 -1.00
CA ILE A 49 -1.43 -2.04 -0.48
C ILE A 49 -0.13 -1.43 -0.98
N THR A 50 -0.21 -0.27 -1.63
CA THR A 50 0.98 0.45 -2.08
C THR A 50 1.11 1.83 -1.44
N ALA A 51 2.35 2.29 -1.26
CA ALA A 51 2.66 3.62 -0.80
C ALA A 51 3.62 4.32 -1.74
N ILE A 52 3.31 5.58 -2.06
CA ILE A 52 4.10 6.44 -2.94
C ILE A 52 4.35 7.76 -2.22
N PRO A 53 5.62 8.09 -1.88
CA PRO A 53 5.98 9.43 -1.41
C PRO A 53 5.62 10.52 -2.42
N THR A 54 5.15 11.66 -1.94
CA THR A 54 4.69 12.79 -2.78
C THR A 54 5.35 14.12 -2.47
N ASP A 55 6.25 14.17 -1.50
CA ASP A 55 6.99 15.37 -1.12
C ASP A 55 8.07 15.77 -2.13
N ARG A 56 8.75 14.80 -2.76
CA ARG A 56 9.67 15.01 -3.89
C ARG A 56 9.87 13.74 -4.72
N LYS A 57 10.56 13.86 -5.87
CA LYS A 57 11.04 12.71 -6.64
C LYS A 57 12.28 12.13 -5.96
N TYR A 58 12.27 10.82 -5.73
CA TYR A 58 13.42 10.05 -5.22
C TYR A 58 14.12 9.31 -6.37
N LYS A 59 15.46 9.27 -6.32
CA LYS A 59 16.30 8.55 -7.28
C LYS A 59 16.45 7.08 -6.90
N ILE A 60 15.53 6.27 -7.40
CA ILE A 60 15.56 4.80 -7.30
C ILE A 60 15.79 4.22 -8.69
N TYR A 61 16.64 3.20 -8.83
CA TYR A 61 16.97 2.61 -10.14
C TYR A 61 16.78 1.08 -10.21
N LYS A 62 16.31 0.44 -9.14
CA LYS A 62 16.08 -1.01 -9.10
C LYS A 62 15.04 -1.40 -8.05
N ASP A 63 14.52 -2.61 -8.22
CA ASP A 63 13.66 -3.24 -7.22
C ASP A 63 14.47 -3.64 -5.98
N LEU A 64 13.87 -3.53 -4.80
CA LEU A 64 14.47 -3.91 -3.53
C LEU A 64 13.45 -4.62 -2.63
N ASN A 65 13.86 -5.72 -2.01
CA ASN A 65 13.10 -6.32 -0.92
C ASN A 65 13.52 -5.67 0.40
N ILE A 66 12.53 -5.20 1.15
CA ILE A 66 12.71 -4.51 2.43
C ILE A 66 11.96 -5.30 3.49
N GLU A 67 12.57 -5.44 4.65
CA GLU A 67 11.91 -6.05 5.80
C GLU A 67 10.65 -5.24 6.15
N GLY A 68 9.51 -5.93 6.15
CA GLY A 68 8.20 -5.29 6.29
C GLY A 68 7.66 -5.43 7.70
N THR A 69 6.55 -6.16 7.81
CA THR A 69 5.89 -6.44 9.09
C THR A 69 5.97 -7.93 9.41
N VAL A 70 5.46 -8.34 10.57
CA VAL A 70 5.40 -9.77 10.96
C VAL A 70 4.63 -10.65 9.96
N ILE A 71 3.81 -10.07 9.09
CA ILE A 71 3.03 -10.81 8.09
C ILE A 71 3.69 -10.85 6.70
N GLY A 72 4.95 -10.40 6.55
CA GLY A 72 5.69 -10.43 5.29
C GLY A 72 6.50 -9.15 4.97
N ASN A 73 7.20 -9.20 3.83
CA ASN A 73 8.12 -8.16 3.37
C ASN A 73 7.45 -7.13 2.45
N VAL A 74 8.12 -6.00 2.28
CA VAL A 74 7.75 -4.92 1.37
C VAL A 74 8.63 -5.00 0.13
N LEU A 75 8.03 -4.92 -1.06
CA LEU A 75 8.78 -4.74 -2.30
C LEU A 75 8.79 -3.26 -2.65
N LEU A 76 9.96 -2.63 -2.67
CA LEU A 76 10.14 -1.37 -3.37
C LEU A 76 10.27 -1.69 -4.85
N LYS A 77 9.27 -1.31 -5.63
CA LYS A 77 9.22 -1.52 -7.08
C LYS A 77 9.68 -0.26 -7.80
N TYR A 78 10.72 -0.40 -8.62
CA TYR A 78 11.21 0.68 -9.47
C TYR A 78 10.18 1.04 -10.54
N GLN A 79 9.79 2.31 -10.58
CA GLN A 79 8.83 2.86 -11.54
C GLN A 79 9.40 4.13 -12.21
N PRO A 80 10.22 3.99 -13.28
CA PRO A 80 10.86 5.14 -13.95
C PRO A 80 9.84 6.14 -14.49
N GLU A 81 8.74 5.61 -15.04
CA GLU A 81 7.72 6.39 -15.75
C GLU A 81 6.69 7.06 -14.82
N LYS A 82 6.75 6.80 -13.50
CA LYS A 82 5.81 7.36 -12.51
C LYS A 82 6.42 8.54 -11.76
N SER A 83 5.59 9.26 -11.01
CA SER A 83 6.05 10.35 -10.11
C SER A 83 7.05 9.88 -9.06
N ASN A 84 6.98 8.62 -8.63
CA ASN A 84 7.96 7.94 -7.79
C ASN A 84 7.85 6.43 -8.02
N SER A 85 8.89 5.69 -7.60
CA SER A 85 8.76 4.26 -7.30
C SER A 85 7.70 4.03 -6.21
N GLU A 86 7.31 2.79 -5.99
CA GLU A 86 6.24 2.46 -5.05
C GLU A 86 6.69 1.35 -4.08
N LEU A 87 6.32 1.47 -2.81
CA LEU A 87 6.40 0.37 -1.86
C LEU A 87 5.13 -0.46 -2.01
N MET A 88 5.27 -1.77 -2.17
CA MET A 88 4.19 -2.71 -2.40
C MET A 88 4.18 -3.76 -1.30
N TYR A 89 2.98 -4.03 -0.79
CA TYR A 89 2.75 -5.07 0.20
C TYR A 89 1.55 -5.90 -0.20
N ASP A 90 1.74 -7.21 -0.37
CA ASP A 90 0.67 -8.14 -0.73
C ASP A 90 0.22 -8.91 0.51
N ILE A 91 -1.03 -8.69 0.93
CA ILE A 91 -1.69 -9.47 1.98
C ILE A 91 -2.50 -10.56 1.29
N TYR A 92 -2.04 -11.81 1.38
CA TYR A 92 -2.80 -12.96 0.86
C TYR A 92 -4.18 -13.05 1.49
N GLU A 93 -5.18 -13.46 0.71
CA GLU A 93 -6.60 -13.47 1.08
C GLU A 93 -6.86 -13.99 2.50
N LYS A 94 -6.27 -15.15 2.86
CA LYS A 94 -6.42 -15.79 4.18
C LYS A 94 -5.95 -14.93 5.35
N TYR A 95 -5.14 -13.89 5.09
CA TYR A 95 -4.61 -12.95 6.07
C TYR A 95 -5.23 -11.56 5.96
N VAL A 96 -6.17 -11.34 5.02
CA VAL A 96 -6.88 -10.06 4.89
C VAL A 96 -7.86 -9.94 6.06
N THR A 97 -7.47 -9.14 7.05
CA THR A 97 -8.29 -8.75 8.21
C THR A 97 -8.10 -7.26 8.44
N GLU A 98 -9.08 -6.57 9.03
CA GLU A 98 -8.94 -5.14 9.33
C GLU A 98 -7.67 -4.83 10.13
N SER A 99 -7.29 -5.70 11.09
CA SER A 99 -6.06 -5.52 11.88
C SER A 99 -4.79 -5.62 11.03
N ASN A 100 -4.73 -6.56 10.08
CA ASN A 100 -3.57 -6.71 9.21
C ASN A 100 -3.50 -5.59 8.16
N ILE A 101 -4.65 -5.14 7.65
CA ILE A 101 -4.73 -3.96 6.79
C ILE A 101 -4.21 -2.72 7.53
N ASP A 102 -4.65 -2.51 8.77
CA ASP A 102 -4.20 -1.39 9.61
C ASP A 102 -2.68 -1.43 9.83
N LYS A 103 -2.14 -2.58 10.25
CA LYS A 103 -0.69 -2.76 10.47
C LYS A 103 0.13 -2.42 9.23
N VAL A 104 -0.28 -2.91 8.07
CA VAL A 104 0.44 -2.69 6.81
C VAL A 104 0.29 -1.25 6.34
N ALA A 105 -0.93 -0.69 6.34
CA ALA A 105 -1.18 0.68 5.92
C ALA A 105 -0.42 1.68 6.80
N MET A 106 -0.41 1.47 8.13
CA MET A 106 0.33 2.33 9.06
C MET A 106 1.84 2.16 8.94
N PHE A 107 2.33 0.93 8.74
CA PHE A 107 3.75 0.70 8.46
C PHE A 107 4.19 1.49 7.22
N LEU A 108 3.46 1.32 6.11
CA LEU A 108 3.79 1.99 4.86
C LEU A 108 3.69 3.51 4.98
N LEU A 109 2.62 4.04 5.61
CA LEU A 109 2.43 5.47 5.82
C LEU A 109 3.57 6.09 6.64
N ASN A 110 3.96 5.44 7.74
CA ASN A 110 4.94 6.00 8.68
C ASN A 110 6.39 5.85 8.20
N ASN A 111 6.69 4.86 7.36
CA ASN A 111 8.07 4.51 6.98
C ASN A 111 8.41 4.83 5.52
N ALA A 112 7.44 5.19 4.66
CA ALA A 112 7.69 5.35 3.22
C ALA A 112 8.84 6.32 2.93
N ASN A 113 8.79 7.55 3.44
CA ASN A 113 9.82 8.54 3.12
C ASN A 113 11.21 8.10 3.63
N GLU A 114 11.30 7.62 4.87
CA GLU A 114 12.56 7.15 5.46
C GLU A 114 13.18 5.99 4.66
N ILE A 115 12.34 5.04 4.22
CA ILE A 115 12.77 3.93 3.37
C ILE A 115 13.37 4.46 2.06
N PHE A 116 12.67 5.38 1.40
CA PHE A 116 13.15 5.94 0.13
C PHE A 116 14.42 6.76 0.31
N GLU A 117 14.55 7.54 1.38
CA GLU A 117 15.78 8.29 1.71
C GLU A 117 16.98 7.37 1.92
N LYS A 118 16.77 6.22 2.55
CA LYS A 118 17.84 5.23 2.81
C LYS A 118 18.36 4.54 1.56
N VAL A 119 17.51 4.38 0.53
CA VAL A 119 17.85 3.60 -0.67
C VAL A 119 18.14 4.48 -1.90
N GLU A 120 17.90 5.78 -1.80
CA GLU A 120 18.17 6.74 -2.87
C GLU A 120 19.67 6.85 -3.19
N VAL A 121 20.00 7.02 -4.48
CA VAL A 121 21.37 7.12 -5.01
C VAL A 121 21.53 8.28 -6.02
#